data_AF-A0A660SJD9-F1
#
_entry.id   AF-A0A660SJD9-F1
#
_cell.length_a   1.000
_cell.length_b   1.000
_cell.length_c   1.000
_cell.angle_alpha   90.00
_cell.angle_beta   90.00
_cell.angle_gamma   90.00
#
_symmetry.space_group_name_H-M   'P 1'
#
loop_
_entity.id
_entity.type
_entity.pdbx_description
1 polymer ?
#
loop_
_entity_poly.entity_id
_entity_poly.type
_entity_poly.pdbx_seq_one_letter_code
_entity_poly.pdbx_strand_id
1 'polypeptide(L)'
;MKIRKLSRTEKEEEAPKEPVPDESEAEEEKAQEQSRGRRRGKKGGNRPIKGPKHDPDAPKLQINDLSVTTMPHLREMAEDLGLKKEDLIPLKKQELIFRVLTAHIEKGGVIYAYGSLEILPDGYGFLRSPQNSYLPGTDDIYISPSQIRLFNLKTGDTVYGQIRSPKEGERFFAMLRVVNVNFDEPSVAQTRVAFENLTPLYPTERMDMETRLGDTSTRIINLFCPIGKGQRGLIVSPPKSGKTVILQKIANAISENHPDVYLIVLLIDERPEEVTDMQRSVQGEVIAST
;
A
#
# COMPACT_ATOMS: atom_id res chain seq x y z
N MET A 1 49.63 62.99 12.07
CA MET A 1 48.37 62.34 11.64
C MET A 1 48.43 60.89 12.12
N LYS A 2 47.73 60.49 13.19
CA LYS A 2 46.37 59.91 13.17
C LYS A 2 46.26 58.77 12.11
N ILE A 3 45.95 57.50 12.38
CA ILE A 3 45.13 56.85 13.41
C ILE A 3 45.28 55.31 13.29
N ARG A 4 45.25 54.60 14.44
CA ARG A 4 44.84 53.20 14.74
C ARG A 4 45.40 52.02 13.91
N LYS A 5 46.35 51.30 14.51
CA LYS A 5 46.43 49.83 14.38
C LYS A 5 45.50 49.21 15.42
N LEU A 6 44.45 48.52 14.96
CA LEU A 6 43.53 47.76 15.80
C LEU A 6 44.19 46.44 16.24
N SER A 7 43.87 46.13 17.49
CA SER A 7 44.34 45.05 18.34
C SER A 7 43.81 43.67 17.95
N ARG A 8 44.64 42.67 18.24
CA ARG A 8 44.34 41.27 18.57
C ARG A 8 42.90 40.99 19.01
N THR A 9 42.30 40.00 18.36
CA THR A 9 41.45 38.98 18.98
C THR A 9 41.72 37.67 18.24
N GLU A 10 42.52 36.81 18.85
CA GLU A 10 42.62 35.40 18.48
C GLU A 10 41.27 34.76 18.83
N LYS A 11 40.59 34.19 17.83
CA LYS A 11 39.41 33.35 18.03
C LYS A 11 39.93 31.95 18.37
N GLU A 12 39.59 31.46 19.56
CA GLU A 12 39.70 30.04 19.88
C GLU A 12 38.78 29.23 18.96
N GLU A 13 39.37 28.24 18.28
CA GLU A 13 38.69 27.20 17.52
C GLU A 13 38.03 26.24 18.51
N GLU A 14 36.69 26.18 18.50
CA GLU A 14 35.92 25.19 19.26
C GLU A 14 35.95 23.85 18.51
N ALA A 15 36.64 22.86 19.08
CA ALA A 15 36.68 21.49 18.56
C ALA A 15 35.27 20.83 18.62
N PRO A 16 34.92 19.93 17.67
CA PRO A 16 33.63 19.27 17.68
C PRO A 16 33.50 18.35 18.89
N LYS A 17 32.42 18.54 19.66
CA LYS A 17 32.03 17.66 20.77
C LYS A 17 31.74 16.25 20.23
N GLU A 18 32.42 15.25 20.79
CA GLU A 18 32.11 13.84 20.58
C GLU A 18 30.66 13.54 21.00
N PRO A 19 29.92 12.70 20.27
CA PRO A 19 28.57 12.30 20.68
C PRO A 19 28.65 11.40 21.91
N VAL A 20 27.81 11.70 22.91
CA VAL A 20 27.60 10.88 24.09
C VAL A 20 26.91 9.56 23.64
N PRO A 21 27.35 8.38 24.11
CA PRO A 21 26.75 7.11 23.66
C PRO A 21 25.30 6.97 24.13
N ASP A 22 24.44 6.44 23.25
CA ASP A 22 23.03 6.15 23.50
C ASP A 22 22.91 4.98 24.50
N GLU A 23 22.23 5.21 25.62
CA GLU A 23 22.07 4.21 26.70
C GLU A 23 21.29 2.96 26.27
N SER A 24 20.65 2.98 25.09
CA SER A 24 19.95 1.84 24.50
C SER A 24 20.88 0.76 23.92
N GLU A 25 22.08 1.11 23.46
CA GLU A 25 23.06 0.15 22.92
C GLU A 25 23.77 -0.64 24.04
N ALA A 26 23.92 -0.03 25.23
CA ALA A 26 24.57 -0.66 26.39
C ALA A 26 23.71 -1.74 27.06
N GLU A 27 22.39 -1.71 26.88
CA GLU A 27 21.47 -2.75 27.38
C GLU A 27 21.42 -3.97 26.44
N GLU A 28 21.59 -3.79 25.13
CA GLU A 28 21.65 -4.90 24.16
C GLU A 28 22.93 -5.73 24.28
N GLU A 29 24.09 -5.12 24.53
CA GLU A 29 25.34 -5.87 24.73
C GLU A 29 25.33 -6.72 26.02
N LYS A 30 24.76 -6.19 27.12
CA LYS A 30 24.62 -6.95 28.38
C LYS A 30 23.63 -8.11 28.26
N ALA A 31 22.59 -7.97 27.44
CA ALA A 31 21.64 -9.05 27.15
C ALA A 31 22.28 -10.16 26.29
N GLN A 32 23.16 -9.80 25.35
CA GLN A 32 23.86 -10.77 24.50
C GLN A 32 24.93 -11.56 25.26
N GLU A 33 25.63 -10.94 26.22
CA GLU A 33 26.66 -11.62 27.02
C GLU A 33 26.08 -12.64 28.02
N GLN A 34 24.92 -12.35 28.61
CA GLN A 34 24.21 -13.30 29.49
C GLN A 34 23.61 -14.49 28.74
N SER A 35 23.35 -14.36 27.43
CA SER A 35 22.80 -15.43 26.60
C SER A 35 23.84 -16.51 26.21
N ARG A 36 25.15 -16.18 26.25
CA ARG A 36 26.23 -17.10 25.84
C ARG A 36 26.64 -18.11 26.94
N GLY A 37 26.17 -17.94 28.18
CA GLY A 37 26.55 -18.78 29.32
C GLY A 37 25.70 -20.03 29.60
N ARG A 38 24.62 -20.32 28.86
CA ARG A 38 23.71 -21.44 29.15
C ARG A 38 23.40 -22.32 27.94
N ARG A 39 24.41 -23.03 27.42
CA ARG A 39 24.18 -24.23 26.58
C ARG A 39 24.70 -25.48 27.28
N ARG A 40 23.85 -26.05 28.15
CA ARG A 40 23.94 -27.46 28.55
C ARG A 40 22.55 -28.04 28.84
N GLY A 41 22.06 -28.84 27.88
CA GLY A 41 21.16 -29.98 28.05
C GLY A 41 19.75 -29.76 28.60
N LYS A 42 18.74 -29.82 27.72
CA LYS A 42 17.52 -30.63 27.97
C LYS A 42 16.72 -30.82 26.68
N LYS A 43 16.59 -32.08 26.27
CA LYS A 43 15.59 -32.55 25.29
C LYS A 43 14.20 -32.28 25.86
N GLY A 44 13.34 -31.59 25.12
CA GLY A 44 11.95 -31.30 25.48
C GLY A 44 11.14 -31.10 24.21
N GLY A 45 10.03 -31.85 24.10
CA GLY A 45 9.31 -32.09 22.85
C GLY A 45 8.71 -30.86 22.17
N ASN A 46 8.62 -30.98 20.85
CA ASN A 46 8.01 -30.03 19.93
C ASN A 46 6.51 -29.87 20.26
N ARG A 47 6.15 -28.88 21.09
CA ARG A 47 4.76 -28.44 21.22
C ARG A 47 4.54 -27.32 20.19
N PRO A 48 3.62 -27.48 19.23
CA PRO A 48 3.30 -26.40 18.31
C PRO A 48 2.78 -25.21 19.12
N ILE A 49 3.35 -24.03 18.85
CA ILE A 49 2.85 -22.74 19.33
C ILE A 49 1.44 -22.61 18.73
N LYS A 50 0.40 -22.81 19.55
CA LYS A 50 -0.98 -22.56 19.14
C LYS A 50 -1.13 -21.06 18.97
N GLY A 51 -1.13 -20.60 17.72
CA GLY A 51 -1.63 -19.27 17.37
C GLY A 51 -3.09 -19.12 17.83
N PRO A 52 -3.59 -17.88 17.95
CA PRO A 52 -4.97 -17.63 18.35
C PRO A 52 -5.92 -18.46 17.46
N LYS A 53 -6.84 -19.19 18.12
CA LYS A 53 -7.81 -20.07 17.45
C LYS A 53 -8.59 -19.23 16.44
N HIS A 54 -8.47 -19.56 15.16
CA HIS A 54 -9.26 -18.97 14.10
C HIS A 54 -10.68 -19.54 14.23
N ASP A 55 -11.62 -18.71 14.64
CA ASP A 55 -13.04 -18.99 14.48
C ASP A 55 -13.43 -18.62 13.04
N PRO A 56 -13.78 -19.58 12.17
CA PRO A 56 -14.18 -19.31 10.79
C PRO A 56 -15.41 -18.41 10.68
N ASP A 57 -16.24 -18.39 11.74
CA ASP A 57 -17.53 -17.69 11.79
C ASP A 57 -17.45 -16.30 12.43
N ALA A 58 -16.24 -15.84 12.80
CA ALA A 58 -16.07 -14.49 13.34
C ALA A 58 -16.44 -13.42 12.29
N PRO A 59 -17.19 -12.36 12.67
CA PRO A 59 -17.63 -11.35 11.73
C PRO A 59 -16.43 -10.59 11.14
N LYS A 60 -16.38 -10.49 9.81
CA LYS A 60 -15.26 -9.94 9.05
C LYS A 60 -15.56 -8.50 8.64
N LEU A 61 -14.58 -7.63 8.78
CA LEU A 61 -14.67 -6.23 8.36
C LEU A 61 -13.41 -5.84 7.58
N GLN A 62 -13.57 -5.13 6.46
CA GLN A 62 -12.45 -4.66 5.65
C GLN A 62 -12.24 -3.17 5.84
N ILE A 63 -11.01 -2.74 6.17
CA ILE A 63 -10.70 -1.33 6.39
C ILE A 63 -10.87 -0.48 5.12
N ASN A 64 -10.51 -1.04 3.96
CA ASN A 64 -10.58 -0.36 2.68
C ASN A 64 -12.03 -0.01 2.27
N ASP A 65 -13.03 -0.80 2.69
CA ASP A 65 -14.44 -0.52 2.40
C ASP A 65 -14.94 0.67 3.22
N LEU A 66 -14.47 0.78 4.47
CA LEU A 66 -14.83 1.88 5.37
C LEU A 66 -14.25 3.23 4.91
N SER A 67 -13.08 3.23 4.26
CA SER A 67 -12.46 4.45 3.75
C SER A 67 -13.24 5.06 2.58
N VAL A 68 -13.98 4.25 1.80
CA VAL A 68 -14.84 4.70 0.68
C VAL A 68 -16.25 5.04 1.16
N THR A 69 -16.70 4.43 2.26
CA THR A 69 -18.05 4.61 2.80
C THR A 69 -18.38 6.06 3.18
N THR A 70 -19.65 6.46 3.05
CA THR A 70 -20.11 7.82 3.40
C THR A 70 -20.19 8.02 4.92
N MET A 71 -20.02 9.27 5.37
CA MET A 71 -20.10 9.61 6.81
C MET A 71 -21.42 9.20 7.48
N PRO A 72 -22.61 9.37 6.86
CA PRO A 72 -23.86 8.92 7.45
C PRO A 72 -23.87 7.40 7.71
N HIS A 73 -23.42 6.61 6.74
CA HIS A 73 -23.42 5.15 6.89
C HIS A 73 -22.37 4.68 7.89
N LEU A 74 -21.19 5.33 7.96
CA LEU A 74 -20.21 5.05 9.01
C LEU A 74 -20.76 5.32 10.43
N ARG A 75 -21.61 6.34 10.59
CA ARG A 75 -22.27 6.64 11.87
C ARG A 75 -23.34 5.60 12.21
N GLU A 76 -24.13 5.18 11.24
CA GLU A 76 -25.10 4.10 11.39
C GLU A 76 -24.41 2.79 11.83
N MET A 77 -23.32 2.40 11.15
CA MET A 77 -22.52 1.23 11.54
C MET A 77 -21.94 1.36 12.97
N ALA A 78 -21.50 2.56 13.35
CA ALA A 78 -21.00 2.82 14.71
C ALA A 78 -22.10 2.66 15.77
N GLU A 79 -23.33 3.09 15.48
CA GLU A 79 -24.49 2.94 16.35
C GLU A 79 -24.88 1.48 16.53
N ASP A 80 -24.89 0.69 15.45
CA ASP A 80 -25.15 -0.76 15.49
C ASP A 80 -24.10 -1.50 16.32
N LEU A 81 -22.85 -0.98 16.31
CA LEU A 81 -21.79 -1.46 17.17
C LEU A 81 -21.91 -1.01 18.63
N GLY A 82 -22.90 -0.17 18.97
CA GLY A 82 -23.22 0.24 20.33
C GLY A 82 -22.56 1.55 20.77
N LEU A 83 -22.02 2.33 19.84
CA LEU A 83 -21.45 3.64 20.13
C LEU A 83 -22.56 4.70 20.23
N LYS A 84 -22.45 5.62 21.20
CA LYS A 84 -23.46 6.65 21.43
C LYS A 84 -23.39 7.73 20.35
N LYS A 85 -24.55 8.13 19.80
CA LYS A 85 -24.69 9.19 18.79
C LYS A 85 -23.94 10.48 19.13
N GLU A 86 -24.01 10.89 20.40
CA GLU A 86 -23.41 12.13 20.90
C GLU A 86 -21.88 12.16 20.73
N ASP A 87 -21.22 11.01 20.90
CA ASP A 87 -19.76 10.88 20.82
C ASP A 87 -19.27 10.82 19.36
N LEU A 88 -20.15 10.57 18.39
CA LEU A 88 -19.81 10.36 16.97
C LEU A 88 -19.89 11.63 16.11
N ILE A 89 -20.63 12.65 16.56
CA ILE A 89 -20.84 13.90 15.82
C ILE A 89 -19.54 14.68 15.60
N PRO A 90 -18.66 14.88 16.60
CA PRO A 90 -17.47 15.71 16.43
C PRO A 90 -16.32 15.01 15.70
N LEU A 91 -16.40 13.68 15.54
CA LEU A 91 -15.29 12.87 15.02
C LEU A 91 -15.08 13.08 13.52
N LYS A 92 -13.81 13.18 13.14
CA LYS A 92 -13.40 13.10 11.73
C LYS A 92 -13.60 11.68 11.20
N LYS A 93 -13.67 11.53 9.87
CA LYS A 93 -13.84 10.21 9.21
C LYS A 93 -12.84 9.16 9.72
N GLN A 94 -11.56 9.53 9.82
CA GLN A 94 -10.51 8.62 10.28
C GLN A 94 -10.71 8.16 11.74
N GLU A 95 -11.05 9.08 12.64
CA GLU A 95 -11.32 8.76 14.05
C GLU A 95 -12.58 7.89 14.19
N LEU A 96 -13.60 8.15 13.37
CA LEU A 96 -14.82 7.36 13.32
C LEU A 96 -14.53 5.92 12.85
N ILE A 97 -13.75 5.76 11.78
CA ILE A 97 -13.30 4.44 11.30
C ILE A 97 -12.55 3.71 12.40
N PHE A 98 -11.62 4.38 13.09
CA PHE A 98 -10.87 3.79 14.20
C PHE A 98 -11.79 3.28 15.33
N ARG A 99 -12.81 4.05 15.71
CA ARG A 99 -13.80 3.66 16.72
C ARG A 99 -14.64 2.46 16.29
N VAL A 100 -15.11 2.45 15.04
CA VAL A 100 -15.86 1.33 14.46
C VAL A 100 -15.02 0.05 14.47
N LEU A 101 -13.77 0.13 14.01
CA LEU A 101 -12.85 -1.00 14.00
C LEU A 101 -12.56 -1.54 15.41
N THR A 102 -12.35 -0.63 16.37
CA THR A 102 -12.09 -1.01 17.77
C THR A 102 -13.30 -1.72 18.39
N ALA A 103 -14.51 -1.16 18.24
CA ALA A 103 -15.74 -1.77 18.72
C ALA A 103 -16.02 -3.13 18.06
N HIS A 104 -15.67 -3.27 16.77
CA HIS A 104 -15.77 -4.55 16.06
C HIS A 104 -14.84 -5.61 16.64
N ILE A 105 -13.59 -5.26 16.97
CA ILE A 105 -12.65 -6.19 17.63
C ILE A 105 -13.14 -6.58 19.03
N GLU A 106 -13.65 -5.63 19.81
CA GLU A 106 -14.15 -5.89 21.17
C GLU A 106 -15.32 -6.89 21.18
N LYS A 107 -16.13 -6.89 20.12
CA LYS A 107 -17.20 -7.88 19.91
C LYS A 107 -16.72 -9.23 19.34
N GLY A 108 -15.41 -9.44 19.25
CA GLY A 108 -14.81 -10.68 18.73
C GLY A 108 -14.68 -10.73 17.21
N GLY A 109 -14.86 -9.60 16.53
CA GLY A 109 -14.69 -9.49 15.08
C GLY A 109 -13.23 -9.49 14.64
N VAL A 110 -13.02 -9.85 13.37
CA VAL A 110 -11.70 -9.83 12.73
C VAL A 110 -11.66 -8.78 11.63
N ILE A 111 -10.55 -8.04 11.56
CA ILE A 111 -10.35 -6.99 10.56
C ILE A 111 -9.37 -7.47 9.51
N TYR A 112 -9.71 -7.23 8.25
CA TYR A 112 -8.86 -7.47 7.10
C TYR A 112 -8.53 -6.16 6.38
N ALA A 113 -7.43 -6.17 5.67
CA ALA A 113 -7.01 -5.06 4.85
C ALA A 113 -6.18 -5.52 3.66
N TYR A 114 -6.16 -4.69 2.63
CA TYR A 114 -5.20 -4.83 1.54
C TYR A 114 -4.55 -3.49 1.21
N GLY A 115 -3.37 -3.58 0.60
CA GLY A 115 -2.67 -2.44 0.04
C GLY A 115 -1.39 -2.88 -0.68
N SER A 116 -0.78 -1.94 -1.40
CA SER A 116 0.50 -2.17 -2.07
C SER A 116 1.65 -1.93 -1.10
N LEU A 117 2.56 -2.89 -0.98
CA LEU A 117 3.68 -2.84 -0.07
C LEU A 117 4.73 -1.83 -0.54
N GLU A 118 5.12 -0.93 0.35
CA GLU A 118 6.34 -0.14 0.24
C GLU A 118 7.31 -0.54 1.35
N ILE A 119 8.48 -1.06 0.97
CA ILE A 119 9.56 -1.41 1.91
C ILE A 119 10.50 -0.20 2.05
N LEU A 120 10.71 0.24 3.28
CA LEU A 120 11.60 1.35 3.62
C LEU A 120 13.04 0.86 3.83
N PRO A 121 14.05 1.77 3.82
CA PRO A 121 15.46 1.39 3.93
C PRO A 121 15.81 0.53 5.15
N ASP A 122 15.10 0.74 6.26
CA ASP A 122 15.29 -0.02 7.51
C ASP A 122 14.71 -1.44 7.46
N GLY A 123 14.08 -1.83 6.33
CA GLY A 123 13.61 -3.18 6.04
C GLY A 123 12.21 -3.52 6.59
N TYR A 124 11.55 -2.60 7.30
CA TYR A 124 10.10 -2.67 7.54
C TYR A 124 9.35 -2.00 6.39
N GLY A 125 8.03 -2.18 6.34
CA GLY A 125 7.23 -1.58 5.28
C GLY A 125 5.84 -1.15 5.71
N PHE A 126 5.16 -0.47 4.80
CA PHE A 126 3.77 -0.07 4.93
C PHE A 126 2.96 -0.52 3.72
N LEU A 127 1.73 -0.99 3.94
CA LEU A 127 0.77 -1.17 2.87
C LEU A 127 0.09 0.16 2.59
N ARG A 128 0.35 0.70 1.41
CA ARG A 128 -0.26 1.93 0.91
C ARG A 128 -1.62 1.63 0.31
N SER A 129 -2.58 2.49 0.62
CA SER A 129 -3.95 2.37 0.16
C SER A 129 -4.13 2.84 -1.29
N PRO A 130 -4.75 2.04 -2.19
CA PRO A 130 -5.13 2.50 -3.52
C PRO A 130 -6.09 3.70 -3.48
N GLN A 131 -6.92 3.79 -2.43
CA GLN A 131 -7.86 4.89 -2.25
C GLN A 131 -7.17 6.24 -2.01
N ASN A 132 -5.89 6.25 -1.61
CA ASN A 132 -5.08 7.44 -1.41
C ASN A 132 -4.01 7.60 -2.50
N SER A 133 -4.22 7.05 -3.70
CA SER A 133 -3.23 7.04 -4.79
C SER A 133 -1.85 6.52 -4.35
N TYR A 134 -1.82 5.57 -3.41
CA TYR A 134 -0.60 5.01 -2.82
C TYR A 134 0.29 6.01 -2.08
N LEU A 135 -0.25 7.18 -1.72
CA LEU A 135 0.46 8.16 -0.90
C LEU A 135 0.51 7.73 0.57
N PRO A 136 1.54 8.14 1.32
CA PRO A 136 1.62 7.88 2.75
C PRO A 136 0.40 8.40 3.50
N GLY A 137 -0.25 7.52 4.25
CA GLY A 137 -1.45 7.79 5.04
C GLY A 137 -1.25 7.43 6.52
N THR A 138 -2.10 8.00 7.38
CA THR A 138 -2.15 7.63 8.81
C THR A 138 -2.84 6.28 9.03
N ASP A 139 -3.58 5.81 8.04
CA ASP A 139 -4.30 4.54 7.97
C ASP A 139 -3.48 3.41 7.33
N ASP A 140 -2.20 3.67 7.00
CA ASP A 140 -1.30 2.66 6.45
C ASP A 140 -1.03 1.52 7.43
N ILE A 141 -0.81 0.33 6.88
CA ILE A 141 -0.65 -0.89 7.65
C ILE A 141 0.83 -1.25 7.71
N TYR A 142 1.37 -1.24 8.92
CA TYR A 142 2.72 -1.68 9.20
C TYR A 142 2.89 -3.18 8.91
N ILE A 143 3.97 -3.53 8.22
CA ILE A 143 4.44 -4.90 8.07
C ILE A 143 5.87 -5.04 8.62
N SER A 144 6.09 -6.10 9.40
CA SER A 144 7.38 -6.32 10.04
C SER A 144 8.43 -6.85 9.05
N PRO A 145 9.74 -6.56 9.27
CA PRO A 145 10.82 -7.15 8.47
C PRO A 145 10.78 -8.68 8.46
N SER A 146 10.36 -9.31 9.57
CA SER A 146 10.23 -10.76 9.65
C SER A 146 9.16 -11.30 8.70
N GLN A 147 8.02 -10.63 8.57
CA GLN A 147 6.97 -11.02 7.62
C GLN A 147 7.41 -10.82 6.16
N ILE A 148 8.06 -9.69 5.88
CA ILE A 148 8.64 -9.40 4.55
C ILE A 148 9.59 -10.52 4.13
N ARG A 149 10.53 -10.90 5.00
CA ARG A 149 11.49 -11.97 4.75
C ARG A 149 10.82 -13.34 4.62
N LEU A 150 9.86 -13.65 5.48
CA LEU A 150 9.18 -14.95 5.50
C LEU A 150 8.45 -15.25 4.19
N PHE A 151 7.77 -14.25 3.62
CA PHE A 151 7.00 -14.42 2.37
C PHE A 151 7.74 -13.93 1.12
N ASN A 152 9.01 -13.54 1.25
CA ASN A 152 9.82 -12.97 0.17
C ASN A 152 9.11 -11.81 -0.55
N LEU A 153 8.50 -10.93 0.23
CA LEU A 153 7.75 -9.78 -0.26
C LEU A 153 8.69 -8.73 -0.84
N LYS A 154 8.19 -8.00 -1.85
CA LYS A 154 8.89 -6.91 -2.52
C LYS A 154 8.01 -5.67 -2.58
N THR A 155 8.63 -4.51 -2.70
CA THR A 155 7.91 -3.27 -2.97
C THR A 155 7.07 -3.42 -4.24
N GLY A 156 5.80 -3.03 -4.17
CA GLY A 156 4.80 -3.21 -5.22
C GLY A 156 3.89 -4.43 -5.04
N ASP A 157 4.18 -5.34 -4.11
CA ASP A 157 3.29 -6.47 -3.83
C ASP A 157 1.97 -6.00 -3.22
N THR A 158 0.86 -6.45 -3.81
CA THR A 158 -0.46 -6.29 -3.19
C THR A 158 -0.62 -7.36 -2.11
N VAL A 159 -0.65 -6.94 -0.85
CA VAL A 159 -0.77 -7.86 0.29
C VAL A 159 -2.17 -7.73 0.86
N TYR A 160 -2.85 -8.87 1.03
CA TYR A 160 -4.12 -8.96 1.75
C TYR A 160 -3.94 -9.81 3.00
N GLY A 161 -4.46 -9.32 4.12
CA GLY A 161 -4.31 -10.04 5.37
C GLY A 161 -5.12 -9.51 6.53
N GLN A 162 -5.08 -10.27 7.62
CA GLN A 162 -5.68 -9.89 8.88
C GLN A 162 -4.80 -8.85 9.58
N ILE A 163 -5.41 -7.78 10.06
CA ILE A 163 -4.73 -6.71 10.78
C ILE A 163 -5.16 -6.65 12.25
N ARG A 164 -4.36 -5.97 13.05
CA ARG A 164 -4.68 -5.63 14.45
C ARG A 164 -4.54 -4.13 14.67
N SER A 165 -5.30 -3.62 15.63
CA SER A 165 -5.14 -2.24 16.11
C SER A 165 -3.74 -2.00 16.70
N PRO A 166 -3.26 -0.75 16.65
CA PRO A 166 -2.04 -0.34 17.35
C PRO A 166 -2.15 -0.62 18.86
N LYS A 167 -1.06 -1.09 19.47
CA LYS A 167 -0.90 -1.19 20.92
C LYS A 167 -0.49 0.15 21.52
N GLU A 168 -0.42 0.23 22.85
CA GLU A 168 0.16 1.38 23.54
C GLU A 168 1.57 1.69 22.99
N GLY A 169 1.77 2.92 22.52
CA GLY A 169 3.02 3.38 21.89
C GLY A 169 3.09 3.19 20.37
N GLU A 170 2.21 2.41 19.75
CA GLU A 170 2.13 2.25 18.30
C GLU A 170 1.16 3.26 17.68
N ARG A 171 1.46 3.75 16.47
CA ARG A 171 0.59 4.71 15.74
C ARG A 171 -0.24 4.10 14.62
N PHE A 172 0.20 2.97 14.08
CA PHE A 172 -0.34 2.37 12.86
C PHE A 172 -0.98 1.01 13.14
N PHE A 173 -1.93 0.61 12.30
CA PHE A 173 -2.38 -0.78 12.25
C PHE A 173 -1.21 -1.67 11.85
N ALA A 174 -1.18 -2.91 12.36
CA ALA A 174 -0.12 -3.86 12.04
C ALA A 174 -0.69 -5.14 11.41
N MET A 175 0.01 -5.67 10.42
CA MET A 175 -0.30 -6.96 9.82
C MET A 175 -0.13 -8.07 10.85
N LEU A 176 -1.21 -8.78 11.17
CA LEU A 176 -1.18 -9.96 12.04
C LEU A 176 -0.84 -11.22 11.23
N ARG A 177 -1.51 -11.40 10.09
CA ARG A 177 -1.36 -12.58 9.24
C ARG A 177 -1.61 -12.23 7.78
N VAL A 178 -0.63 -12.53 6.93
CA VAL A 178 -0.78 -12.46 5.47
C VAL A 178 -1.64 -13.64 5.00
N VAL A 179 -2.65 -13.37 4.19
CA VAL A 179 -3.56 -14.38 3.63
C VAL A 179 -3.29 -14.56 2.14
N ASN A 180 -3.14 -13.47 1.38
CA ASN A 180 -2.82 -13.51 -0.04
C ASN A 180 -1.73 -12.49 -0.39
N VAL A 181 -0.99 -12.79 -1.46
CA VAL A 181 -0.02 -11.89 -2.09
C VAL A 181 -0.29 -11.87 -3.59
N ASN A 182 -0.50 -10.70 -4.17
CA ASN A 182 -0.85 -10.50 -5.58
C ASN A 182 -2.02 -11.39 -6.03
N PHE A 183 -3.09 -11.43 -5.22
CA PHE A 183 -4.32 -12.21 -5.44
C PHE A 183 -4.16 -13.75 -5.39
N ASP A 184 -2.95 -14.24 -5.11
CA ASP A 184 -2.61 -15.66 -5.00
C ASP A 184 -2.22 -16.06 -3.57
N GLU A 185 -2.00 -17.35 -3.37
CA GLU A 185 -1.45 -17.86 -2.11
C GLU A 185 -0.02 -17.32 -1.86
N PRO A 186 0.37 -17.03 -0.60
CA PRO A 186 1.69 -16.50 -0.28
C PRO A 186 2.86 -17.43 -0.65
N SER A 187 2.57 -18.72 -0.88
CA SER A 187 3.53 -19.73 -1.35
C SER A 187 4.04 -19.43 -2.76
N VAL A 188 3.16 -18.94 -3.66
CA VAL A 188 3.49 -18.60 -5.05
C VAL A 188 4.49 -17.45 -5.10
N ALA A 189 4.30 -16.44 -4.24
CA ALA A 189 5.19 -15.28 -4.15
C ALA A 189 6.62 -15.64 -3.71
N GLN A 190 6.80 -16.75 -2.98
CA GLN A 190 8.12 -17.21 -2.54
C GLN A 190 8.93 -17.81 -3.67
N THR A 191 8.29 -18.54 -4.58
CA THR A 191 8.95 -19.26 -5.68
C THR A 191 8.99 -18.48 -7.00
N ARG A 192 8.45 -17.26 -7.04
CA ARG A 192 8.37 -16.47 -8.27
C ARG A 192 9.76 -16.09 -8.81
N VAL A 193 9.83 -16.03 -10.14
CA VAL A 193 10.98 -15.46 -10.84
C VAL A 193 10.91 -13.93 -10.75
N ALA A 194 12.04 -13.28 -10.49
CA ALA A 194 12.09 -11.82 -10.50
C ALA A 194 11.79 -11.28 -11.91
N PHE A 195 11.05 -10.17 -12.00
CA PHE A 195 10.67 -9.58 -13.29
C PHE A 195 11.88 -9.29 -14.19
N GLU A 196 12.99 -8.83 -13.62
CA GLU A 196 14.26 -8.54 -14.33
C GLU A 196 14.88 -9.77 -15.00
N ASN A 197 14.56 -10.98 -14.52
CA ASN A 197 15.10 -12.23 -15.05
C ASN A 197 14.19 -12.84 -16.13
N LEU A 198 13.04 -12.25 -16.41
CA LEU A 198 12.15 -12.72 -17.47
C LEU A 198 12.76 -12.41 -18.84
N THR A 199 12.59 -13.33 -19.79
CA THR A 199 13.04 -13.11 -21.16
C THR A 199 12.05 -12.19 -21.89
N PRO A 200 12.49 -11.01 -22.36
CA PRO A 200 11.60 -10.11 -23.09
C PRO A 200 11.29 -10.70 -24.48
N LEU A 201 10.01 -10.73 -24.83
CA LEU A 201 9.52 -11.19 -26.13
C LEU A 201 8.63 -10.12 -26.76
N TYR A 202 8.51 -10.16 -28.08
CA TYR A 202 7.51 -9.35 -28.78
C TYR A 202 6.10 -9.84 -28.48
N PRO A 203 5.08 -8.96 -28.50
CA PRO A 203 3.69 -9.36 -28.33
C PRO A 203 3.27 -10.41 -29.36
N THR A 204 2.82 -11.57 -28.89
CA THR A 204 2.27 -12.65 -29.73
C THR A 204 0.75 -12.71 -29.69
N GLU A 205 0.15 -12.17 -28.63
CA GLU A 205 -1.29 -12.13 -28.42
C GLU A 205 -1.79 -10.71 -28.67
N ARG A 206 -2.69 -10.57 -29.63
CA ARG A 206 -3.32 -9.31 -29.99
C ARG A 206 -4.50 -9.02 -29.05
N MET A 207 -4.59 -7.79 -28.57
CA MET A 207 -5.77 -7.29 -27.87
C MET A 207 -6.71 -6.64 -28.88
N ASP A 208 -7.93 -7.19 -28.99
CA ASP A 208 -8.99 -6.61 -29.81
C ASP A 208 -9.56 -5.33 -29.16
N MET A 209 -9.51 -4.21 -29.88
CA MET A 209 -10.03 -2.92 -29.43
C MET A 209 -11.48 -2.66 -29.91
N GLU A 210 -12.05 -3.48 -30.79
CA GLU A 210 -13.39 -3.25 -31.32
C GLU A 210 -14.46 -3.63 -30.28
N THR A 211 -15.30 -2.65 -29.89
CA THR A 211 -16.37 -2.87 -28.90
C THR A 211 -17.71 -3.11 -29.59
N ARG A 212 -18.70 -3.66 -28.86
CA ARG A 212 -20.01 -4.00 -29.43
C ARG A 212 -20.76 -2.79 -30.03
N LEU A 213 -20.54 -1.59 -29.50
CA LEU A 213 -21.15 -0.35 -30.01
C LEU A 213 -20.52 0.14 -31.32
N GLY A 214 -19.40 -0.45 -31.74
CA GLY A 214 -18.75 -0.17 -33.02
C GLY A 214 -18.17 1.23 -33.10
N ASP A 215 -17.08 1.50 -32.38
CA ASP A 215 -16.39 2.79 -32.44
C ASP A 215 -15.36 2.85 -33.58
N THR A 216 -15.45 3.87 -34.43
CA THR A 216 -14.53 4.04 -35.57
C THR A 216 -13.07 4.20 -35.14
N SER A 217 -12.80 4.87 -34.02
CA SER A 217 -11.43 5.08 -33.54
C SER A 217 -10.77 3.76 -33.16
N THR A 218 -11.48 2.88 -32.44
CA THR A 218 -10.90 1.59 -32.03
C THR A 218 -10.74 0.62 -33.20
N ARG A 219 -11.65 0.64 -34.18
CA ARG A 219 -11.51 -0.11 -35.44
C ARG A 219 -10.30 0.35 -36.25
N ILE A 220 -10.04 1.66 -36.31
CA ILE A 220 -8.84 2.20 -36.96
C ILE A 220 -7.58 1.74 -36.23
N ILE A 221 -7.56 1.76 -34.89
CA ILE A 221 -6.43 1.24 -34.09
C ILE A 221 -6.19 -0.23 -34.45
N ASN A 222 -7.25 -1.05 -34.48
CA ASN A 222 -7.18 -2.44 -34.86
C ASN A 222 -6.58 -2.69 -36.25
N LEU A 223 -6.85 -1.81 -37.22
CA LEU A 223 -6.39 -1.99 -38.60
C LEU A 223 -4.96 -1.47 -38.82
N PHE A 224 -4.62 -0.32 -38.25
CA PHE A 224 -3.37 0.39 -38.57
C PHE A 224 -2.33 0.32 -37.45
N CYS A 225 -2.76 0.21 -36.20
CA CYS A 225 -1.90 0.26 -35.01
C CYS A 225 -2.30 -0.83 -33.99
N PRO A 226 -2.25 -2.13 -34.36
CA PRO A 226 -2.70 -3.20 -33.48
C PRO A 226 -1.91 -3.20 -32.16
N ILE A 227 -2.61 -3.40 -31.06
CA ILE A 227 -2.03 -3.44 -29.71
C ILE A 227 -2.04 -4.90 -29.24
N GLY A 228 -0.94 -5.38 -28.67
CA GLY A 228 -0.82 -6.73 -28.11
C GLY A 228 -0.39 -6.75 -26.65
N LYS A 229 -0.49 -7.91 -25.99
CA LYS A 229 -0.03 -8.09 -24.61
C LYS A 229 1.50 -7.95 -24.56
N GLY A 230 1.98 -6.95 -23.80
CA GLY A 230 3.38 -6.54 -23.76
C GLY A 230 3.74 -5.40 -24.73
N GLN A 231 2.76 -4.79 -25.40
CA GLN A 231 3.01 -3.67 -26.31
C GLN A 231 3.52 -2.44 -25.57
N ARG A 232 4.55 -1.81 -26.15
CA ARG A 232 5.00 -0.46 -25.77
C ARG A 232 4.56 0.51 -26.86
N GLY A 233 3.60 1.37 -26.54
CA GLY A 233 3.00 2.32 -27.48
C GLY A 233 3.19 3.75 -27.04
N LEU A 234 3.15 4.68 -28.01
CA LEU A 234 3.12 6.10 -27.77
C LEU A 234 2.00 6.73 -28.60
N ILE A 235 1.11 7.48 -27.95
CA ILE A 235 0.10 8.28 -28.63
C ILE A 235 0.64 9.70 -28.71
N VAL A 236 1.03 10.11 -29.92
CA VAL A 236 1.50 11.48 -30.18
C VAL A 236 0.32 12.33 -30.59
N SER A 237 0.06 13.41 -29.84
CA SER A 237 -1.13 14.23 -30.02
C SER A 237 -0.84 15.69 -29.64
N PRO A 238 -1.17 16.69 -30.48
CA PRO A 238 -1.10 18.09 -30.07
C PRO A 238 -2.18 18.43 -29.02
N PRO A 239 -2.07 19.56 -28.30
CA PRO A 239 -3.10 19.98 -27.35
C PRO A 239 -4.49 20.03 -27.99
N LYS A 240 -5.52 19.63 -27.23
CA LYS A 240 -6.94 19.63 -27.65
C LYS A 240 -7.28 18.75 -28.87
N SER A 241 -6.50 17.70 -29.14
CA SER A 241 -6.74 16.77 -30.26
C SER A 241 -7.48 15.48 -29.87
N GLY A 242 -8.02 15.39 -28.66
CA GLY A 242 -8.80 14.23 -28.21
C GLY A 242 -7.98 13.06 -27.64
N LYS A 243 -6.75 13.33 -27.14
CA LYS A 243 -5.92 12.34 -26.43
C LYS A 243 -6.71 11.59 -25.35
N THR A 244 -7.38 12.34 -24.47
CA THR A 244 -8.15 11.80 -23.34
C THR A 244 -9.27 10.88 -23.82
N VAL A 245 -10.00 11.29 -24.87
CA VAL A 245 -11.09 10.50 -25.46
C VAL A 245 -10.56 9.19 -26.06
N ILE A 246 -9.43 9.22 -26.77
CA ILE A 246 -8.82 8.00 -27.32
C ILE A 246 -8.38 7.06 -26.19
N LEU A 247 -7.77 7.59 -25.13
CA LEU A 247 -7.36 6.78 -23.97
C LEU A 247 -8.56 6.12 -23.28
N GLN A 248 -9.66 6.85 -23.07
CA GLN A 248 -10.90 6.30 -22.52
C GLN A 248 -11.45 5.18 -23.39
N LYS A 249 -11.46 5.36 -24.71
CA LYS A 249 -11.93 4.33 -25.66
C LYS A 249 -11.07 3.07 -25.61
N ILE A 250 -9.74 3.22 -25.58
CA ILE A 250 -8.81 2.09 -25.45
C ILE A 250 -9.05 1.35 -24.12
N ALA A 251 -9.14 2.11 -23.03
CA ALA A 251 -9.37 1.55 -21.69
C ALA A 251 -10.68 0.74 -21.65
N ASN A 252 -11.78 1.32 -22.13
CA ASN A 252 -13.08 0.64 -22.17
C ASN A 252 -13.09 -0.58 -23.09
N ALA A 253 -12.39 -0.51 -24.22
CA ALA A 253 -12.25 -1.67 -25.10
C ALA A 253 -11.47 -2.82 -24.45
N ILE A 254 -10.41 -2.51 -23.70
CA ILE A 254 -9.66 -3.51 -22.92
C ILE A 254 -10.56 -4.13 -21.85
N SER A 255 -11.30 -3.32 -21.08
CA SER A 255 -12.18 -3.82 -20.03
C SER A 255 -13.34 -4.68 -20.56
N GLU A 256 -13.87 -4.38 -21.75
CA GLU A 256 -14.95 -5.15 -22.39
C GLU A 256 -14.44 -6.47 -22.99
N ASN A 257 -13.32 -6.43 -23.73
CA ASN A 257 -12.87 -7.57 -24.53
C ASN A 257 -11.85 -8.47 -23.80
N HIS A 258 -11.13 -7.94 -22.81
CA HIS A 258 -10.05 -8.61 -22.09
C HIS A 258 -10.22 -8.46 -20.57
N PRO A 259 -11.29 -9.06 -19.99
CA PRO A 259 -11.55 -8.95 -18.55
C PRO A 259 -10.48 -9.65 -17.69
N ASP A 260 -9.60 -10.46 -18.28
CA ASP A 260 -8.43 -11.04 -17.66
C ASP A 260 -7.29 -10.03 -17.43
N VAL A 261 -7.32 -8.87 -18.10
CA VAL A 261 -6.30 -7.84 -18.01
C VAL A 261 -6.56 -6.92 -16.83
N TYR A 262 -5.56 -6.81 -15.95
CA TYR A 262 -5.57 -5.81 -14.88
C TYR A 262 -5.26 -4.42 -15.47
N LEU A 263 -6.29 -3.57 -15.57
CA LEU A 263 -6.19 -2.24 -16.17
C LEU A 263 -5.88 -1.16 -15.13
N ILE A 264 -4.73 -0.49 -15.30
CA ILE A 264 -4.32 0.67 -14.50
C ILE A 264 -4.24 1.90 -15.42
N VAL A 265 -4.91 2.98 -15.03
CA VAL A 265 -4.79 4.30 -15.66
C VAL A 265 -4.03 5.22 -14.71
N LEU A 266 -2.80 5.57 -15.06
CA LEU A 266 -1.96 6.48 -14.29
C LEU A 266 -1.99 7.89 -14.90
N LEU A 267 -2.47 8.86 -14.13
CA LEU A 267 -2.57 10.27 -14.50
C LEU A 267 -1.55 11.08 -13.69
N ILE A 268 -0.64 11.78 -14.38
CA ILE A 268 0.44 12.56 -13.76
C ILE A 268 0.32 14.00 -14.24
N ASP A 269 0.35 14.95 -13.31
CA ASP A 269 0.31 16.40 -13.60
C ASP A 269 -0.89 16.77 -14.48
N GLU A 270 -2.02 16.10 -14.25
CA GLU A 270 -3.25 16.26 -15.02
C GLU A 270 -4.32 16.97 -14.18
N ARG A 271 -5.24 17.64 -14.85
CA ARG A 271 -6.22 18.48 -14.15
C ARG A 271 -7.26 17.65 -13.37
N PRO A 272 -7.74 18.12 -12.20
CA PRO A 272 -8.72 17.39 -11.38
C PRO A 272 -10.02 17.02 -12.11
N GLU A 273 -10.50 17.87 -13.02
CA GLU A 273 -11.67 17.60 -13.83
C GLU A 273 -11.45 16.44 -14.82
N GLU A 274 -10.25 16.30 -15.38
CA GLU A 274 -9.89 15.23 -16.30
C GLU A 274 -9.70 13.89 -15.56
N VAL A 275 -9.14 13.95 -14.34
CA VAL A 275 -9.06 12.80 -13.43
C VAL A 275 -10.46 12.29 -13.07
N THR A 276 -11.36 13.19 -12.69
CA THR A 276 -12.74 12.84 -12.34
C THR A 276 -13.49 12.24 -13.53
N ASP A 277 -13.28 12.79 -14.73
CA ASP A 277 -13.89 12.28 -15.96
C ASP A 277 -13.41 10.86 -16.28
N MET A 278 -12.11 10.60 -16.13
CA MET A 278 -11.53 9.26 -16.32
C MET A 278 -12.07 8.25 -15.30
N GLN A 279 -12.14 8.63 -14.02
CA GLN A 279 -12.66 7.78 -12.94
C GLN A 279 -14.12 7.36 -13.16
N ARG A 280 -14.93 8.22 -13.78
CA ARG A 280 -16.34 7.93 -14.06
C ARG A 280 -16.54 7.14 -15.35
N SER A 281 -15.62 7.28 -16.30
CA SER A 281 -15.77 6.76 -17.66
C SER A 281 -15.10 5.42 -17.91
N VAL A 282 -14.12 5.05 -17.09
CA VAL A 282 -13.30 3.84 -17.27
C VAL A 282 -13.53 2.83 -16.17
N GLN A 283 -13.74 1.57 -16.56
CA GLN A 283 -13.77 0.43 -15.65
C GLN A 283 -12.35 -0.12 -15.44
N GLY A 284 -11.63 0.45 -14.48
CA GLY A 284 -10.28 0.05 -14.12
C GLY A 284 -9.76 0.79 -12.89
N GLU A 285 -8.54 0.49 -12.49
CA GLU A 285 -7.90 1.21 -11.40
C GLU A 285 -7.35 2.55 -11.91
N VAL A 286 -7.86 3.67 -11.40
CA VAL A 286 -7.42 5.02 -11.81
C VAL A 286 -6.61 5.64 -10.67
N ILE A 287 -5.33 5.86 -10.93
CA ILE A 287 -4.37 6.45 -9.99
C ILE A 287 -4.01 7.83 -10.53
N ALA A 288 -4.08 8.86 -9.69
CA ALA A 288 -3.76 10.23 -10.10
C ALA A 288 -2.85 10.92 -9.10
N SER A 289 -1.93 11.72 -9.63
CA SER A 289 -1.14 12.72 -8.92
C SER A 289 -1.33 14.05 -9.64
N THR A 290 -2.29 14.84 -9.16
CA THR A 290 -2.64 16.19 -9.66
C THR A 290 -1.75 17.26 -9.07
#